data_AF-A0A2T5U0S2-F1
#
_entry.id   AF-A0A2T5U0S2-F1
#
_cell.length_a   1.000
_cell.length_b   1.000
_cell.length_c   1.000
_cell.angle_alpha   90.00
_cell.angle_beta   90.00
_cell.angle_gamma   90.00
#
_symmetry.space_group_name_H-M   'P 1'
#
loop_
_entity.id
_entity.type
_entity.pdbx_description
1 polymer ?
#
loop_
_entity_poly.entity_id
_entity_poly.type
_entity_poly.pdbx_seq_one_letter_code
_entity_poly.pdbx_strand_id
1 'polypeptide(L)' 'MSGLRTVHAIAVILSGAALGLVLFGSVRRGIAVLAIVTILLAWSLEVLRVAIQSRPENRP' A
#
# COMPACT_ATOMS: atom_id res chain seq x y z
N MET A 1 -9.87 -11.65 -3.39
CA MET A 1 -9.30 -11.26 -2.08
C MET A 1 -7.82 -11.59 -1.91
N SER A 2 -7.17 -12.45 -2.73
CA SER A 2 -5.72 -12.70 -2.59
C SER A 2 -4.87 -11.48 -3.01
N GLY A 3 -5.25 -10.78 -4.08
CA GLY A 3 -4.49 -9.61 -4.58
C GLY A 3 -4.29 -8.48 -3.56
N LEU A 4 -5.33 -8.10 -2.80
CA LEU A 4 -5.22 -7.07 -1.76
C LEU A 4 -4.27 -7.49 -0.63
N ARG A 5 -4.28 -8.77 -0.23
CA ARG A 5 -3.34 -9.31 0.77
C ARG A 5 -1.90 -9.28 0.24
N THR A 6 -1.69 -9.62 -1.04
CA THR A 6 -0.38 -9.53 -1.69
C THR A 6 0.12 -8.09 -1.74
N VAL A 7 -0.72 -7.13 -2.12
CA VAL A 7 -0.35 -5.69 -2.14
C VAL A 7 0.02 -5.20 -0.74
N HIS A 8 -0.72 -5.61 0.28
CA HIS A 8 -0.41 -5.26 1.66
C HIS A 8 0.93 -5.85 2.12
N ALA A 9 1.22 -7.12 1.81
CA ALA A 9 2.50 -7.74 2.13
C ALA A 9 3.67 -7.03 1.44
N ILE A 10 3.51 -6.64 0.17
CA ILE A 10 4.51 -5.86 -0.57
C ILE A 10 4.74 -4.49 0.08
N ALA A 11 3.66 -3.80 0.47
CA ALA A 11 3.75 -2.52 1.16
C ALA A 11 4.56 -2.63 2.46
N VAL A 12 4.32 -3.66 3.28
CA VAL A 12 5.06 -3.91 4.52
C VAL A 12 6.55 -4.13 4.27
N ILE A 13 6.90 -4.96 3.28
CA ILE A 13 8.31 -5.22 2.91
C ILE A 13 9.00 -3.92 2.47
N LEU A 14 8.35 -3.13 1.62
CA LEU A 14 8.90 -1.87 1.12
C LEU A 14 9.04 -0.81 2.23
N SER A 15 8.14 -0.76 3.20
CA SER A 15 8.28 0.08 4.38
C SER A 15 9.50 -0.31 5.22
N GLY A 16 9.77 -1.61 5.39
CA GLY A 16 10.99 -2.09 6.04
C GLY A 16 12.27 -1.68 5.30
N ALA A 17 12.27 -1.81 3.97
CA ALA A 17 13.37 -1.36 3.13
C ALA A 17 13.58 0.17 3.21
N ALA A 18 12.49 0.94 3.22
CA ALA A 18 12.54 2.39 3.38
C ALA A 18 13.12 2.79 4.75
N LEU A 19 12.70 2.12 5.82
CA LEU A 19 13.26 2.33 7.16
C LEU A 19 14.76 2.06 7.17
N GLY A 20 15.21 0.95 6.58
CA GLY A 20 16.62 0.64 6.42
C GLY A 20 17.37 1.77 5.68
N LEU A 21 16.85 2.22 4.55
CA LEU A 21 17.46 3.33 3.79
C LEU A 21 17.59 4.60 4.62
N VAL A 22 16.59 4.94 5.43
CA VAL A 22 16.65 6.11 6.32
C VAL A 22 17.72 5.92 7.40
N LEU A 23 17.75 4.76 8.06
CA LEU A 23 18.71 4.47 9.14
C LEU A 23 20.17 4.44 8.65
N PHE A 24 20.42 4.03 7.40
CA PHE A 24 21.75 4.03 6.78
C PHE A 24 22.08 5.34 6.03
N GLY A 25 21.35 6.44 6.32
CA GLY A 25 21.68 7.78 5.84
C GLY A 25 21.15 8.15 4.45
N SER A 26 20.43 7.26 3.77
CA SER A 26 19.84 7.49 2.46
C SER A 26 18.40 8.02 2.53
N VAL A 27 18.20 9.08 3.30
CA VAL A 27 16.86 9.62 3.65
C VAL A 27 16.02 9.94 2.41
N ARG A 28 16.58 10.61 1.38
CA ARG A 28 15.84 10.95 0.16
C ARG A 28 15.28 9.72 -0.56
N ARG A 29 16.07 8.63 -0.62
CA ARG A 29 15.63 7.37 -1.23
C ARG A 29 14.57 6.70 -0.37
N GLY A 30 14.74 6.71 0.95
CA GLY A 30 13.72 6.22 1.89
C GLY A 30 12.38 6.93 1.72
N ILE A 31 12.38 8.27 1.62
CA ILE A 31 11.17 9.07 1.37
C ILE A 31 10.54 8.70 0.03
N ALA A 32 11.33 8.53 -1.03
CA ALA A 32 10.81 8.12 -2.34
C ALA A 32 10.12 6.75 -2.28
N VAL A 33 10.70 5.78 -1.56
CA VAL A 33 10.08 4.47 -1.35
C VAL A 33 8.79 4.58 -0.53
N LEU A 34 8.77 5.40 0.53
CA LEU A 34 7.56 5.64 1.32
C LEU A 34 6.42 6.29 0.49
N ALA A 35 6.76 7.20 -0.43
CA ALA A 35 5.78 7.80 -1.33
C ALA A 35 5.14 6.74 -2.24
N ILE A 36 5.94 5.83 -2.80
CA ILE A 36 5.45 4.72 -3.63
C ILE A 36 4.53 3.80 -2.83
N VAL A 37 4.92 3.44 -1.60
CA VAL A 37 4.09 2.61 -0.71
C VAL A 37 2.76 3.28 -0.40
N THR A 38 2.77 4.59 -0.14
CA THR A 38 1.55 5.36 0.13
C THR A 38 0.59 5.33 -1.05
N ILE A 39 1.09 5.51 -2.27
CA ILE A 39 0.29 5.45 -3.50
C ILE A 39 -0.33 4.05 -3.69
N LEU A 40 0.47 2.99 -3.50
CA LEU A 40 0.00 1.60 -3.59
C LEU A 40 -1.11 1.30 -2.59
N LEU A 41 -0.96 1.76 -1.35
CA LEU A 41 -1.96 1.58 -0.30
C LEU A 41 -3.25 2.35 -0.62
N ALA A 42 -3.14 3.61 -1.06
CA ALA A 42 -4.29 4.41 -1.45
C ALA A 42 -5.09 3.73 -2.58
N TRP A 43 -4.38 3.23 -3.61
CA TRP A 43 -5.02 2.49 -4.70
C TRP A 43 -5.69 1.19 -4.21
N SER A 44 -5.01 0.43 -3.35
CA SER A 44 -5.55 -0.79 -2.74
C SER A 44 -6.86 -0.52 -1.97
N LEU A 45 -6.93 0.59 -1.23
CA LEU A 45 -8.12 1.01 -0.51
C LEU A 45 -9.26 1.39 -1.45
N GLU A 46 -8.99 2.09 -2.55
CA GLU A 46 -10.02 2.41 -3.54
C GLU A 46 -10.57 1.14 -4.21
N VAL A 47 -9.70 0.18 -4.55
CA VAL A 47 -10.12 -1.13 -5.07
C VAL A 47 -11.01 -1.85 -4.06
N LEU A 48 -10.64 -1.85 -2.77
CA LEU A 48 -11.46 -2.45 -1.73
C LEU A 48 -12.81 -1.73 -1.59
N ARG A 49 -12.83 -0.40 -1.65
CA ARG A 49 -14.05 0.41 -1.62
C ARG A 49 -15.01 0.05 -2.75
N VAL A 50 -14.52 -0.01 -3.99
CA VAL A 50 -15.31 -0.42 -5.16
C VAL A 50 -15.82 -1.87 -5.01
N ALA A 51 -14.97 -2.77 -4.49
CA ALA A 51 -15.35 -4.16 -4.24
C ALA A 51 -16.44 -4.30 -3.17
N ILE A 52 -16.50 -3.38 -2.19
CA ILE A 52 -17.56 -3.35 -1.16
C ILE A 52 -18.86 -2.78 -1.75
N GLN A 53 -18.79 -1.68 -2.50
CA GLN A 53 -19.96 -1.03 -3.10
C GLN A 53 -20.63 -1.88 -4.19
N SER A 54 -19.87 -2.70 -4.91
CA SER A 54 -20.39 -3.59 -5.95
C SER A 54 -21.17 -4.79 -5.40
N ARG A 55 -21.07 -5.08 -4.10
CA ARG A 55 -21.80 -6.18 -3.48
C ARG A 55 -23.30 -5.89 -3.46
N PRO A 56 -24.16 -6.89 -3.77
CA PRO A 56 -25.61 -6.72 -3.85
C PRO A 56 -26.22 -6.20 -2.53
N GLU A 57 -25.67 -6.65 -1.40
CA GLU A 57 -26.05 -6.26 -0.04
C GLU A 57 -25.85 -4.77 0.30
N ASN A 58 -25.07 -4.04 -0.50
CA ASN A 58 -24.76 -2.62 -0.29
C ASN A 58 -25.33 -1.71 -1.39
N ARG A 59 -26.16 -2.23 -2.29
CA ARG A 59 -26.87 -1.42 -3.30
C ARG A 59 -28.11 -0.80 -2.66
N PRO A 60 -28.38 0.51 -2.86
CA PRO A 60 -29.57 1.18 -2.32
C PRO A 60 -30.87 0.61 -2.90
#